data_AF-Q64ED0-F1
#
_entry.id   AF-Q64ED0-F1
#
_cell.length_a   1.000
_cell.length_b   1.000
_cell.length_c   1.000
_cell.angle_alpha   90.00
_cell.angle_beta   90.00
_cell.angle_gamma   90.00
#
_symmetry.space_group_name_H-M   'P 1'
#
loop_
_entity.id
_entity.type
_entity.pdbx_description
1 polymer ?
#
loop_
_entity_poly.entity_id
_entity_poly.type
_entity_poly.pdbx_seq_one_letter_code
_entity_poly.pdbx_strand_id
1 'polypeptide(L)'
;MGEEEVKQEEKEEKAKPKEKFKLSFDYFNESRLGIFALIIGILVAIFPGLPAFIKAIGMMIVFVWGADSVRKTARYGLGTGVPSIGVLAMGFGIIGAITGIAVASLSFGTLEVLGGVEIAFGVLAGVALLALLGFVSGNLANGDKFINMKIPGLERGMTELGMAGTLAVLIEISIVVGAYDATKVLPNVINNGVIAVIFIISAFAMLQPYNTCLGADERRGRTLLMSIEIGGIASIILGIATTVTLSAVQGVPLLVLGAVVWVVFYRAYMKACLKEAYAVKGTGLIKTLGG
;
A
#
# COMPACT_ATOMS: atom_id res chain seq x y z
N MET A 1 26.43 19.51 53.60
CA MET A 1 25.72 20.17 52.49
C MET A 1 26.56 20.12 51.22
N GLY A 2 27.11 18.95 50.84
CA GLY A 2 28.10 18.89 49.76
C GLY A 2 28.52 17.51 49.25
N GLU A 3 28.06 16.40 49.84
CA GLU A 3 28.32 15.05 49.32
C GLU A 3 27.06 14.32 48.82
N GLU A 4 25.86 14.73 49.26
CA GLU A 4 24.59 14.17 48.77
C GLU A 4 24.12 14.82 47.46
N GLU A 5 24.38 16.12 47.27
CA GLU A 5 24.05 16.84 46.03
C GLU A 5 24.92 16.36 44.84
N VAL A 6 26.20 16.08 45.08
CA VAL A 6 27.12 15.57 44.03
C VAL A 6 26.74 14.15 43.58
N LYS A 7 26.18 13.32 44.48
CA LYS A 7 25.69 11.98 44.13
C LYS A 7 24.33 11.99 43.41
N GLN A 8 23.56 13.08 43.54
CA GLN A 8 22.32 13.28 42.78
C GLN A 8 22.62 13.80 41.37
N GLU A 9 23.56 14.73 41.23
CA GLU A 9 23.97 15.26 39.91
C GLU A 9 24.64 14.19 39.02
N GLU A 10 25.50 13.32 39.57
CA GLU A 10 26.11 12.23 38.78
C GLU A 10 25.11 11.15 38.32
N LYS A 11 23.93 11.04 38.96
CA LYS A 11 22.88 10.09 38.56
C LYS A 11 21.95 10.63 37.48
N GLU A 12 21.82 11.93 37.33
CA GLU A 12 21.02 12.53 36.26
C GLU A 12 21.75 12.57 34.91
N GLU A 13 23.10 12.57 34.91
CA GLU A 13 23.89 12.67 33.68
C GLU A 13 24.04 11.35 32.89
N LYS A 14 23.59 10.21 33.43
CA LYS A 14 23.67 8.89 32.77
C LYS A 14 22.33 8.33 32.28
N ALA A 15 21.26 9.11 32.27
CA ALA A 15 20.03 8.72 31.58
C ALA A 15 20.08 9.22 30.13
N LYS A 16 20.85 8.53 29.26
CA LYS A 16 20.71 8.69 27.80
C LYS A 16 19.21 8.65 27.48
N PRO A 17 18.63 9.64 26.78
CA PRO A 17 17.22 9.62 26.47
C PRO A 17 16.98 8.34 25.69
N LYS A 18 16.17 7.42 26.24
CA LYS A 18 15.71 6.24 25.52
C LYS A 18 15.14 6.77 24.21
N GLU A 19 15.80 6.48 23.09
CA GLU A 19 15.32 6.88 21.77
C GLU A 19 13.89 6.39 21.66
N LYS A 20 12.93 7.31 21.79
CA LYS A 20 11.53 7.00 21.58
C LYS A 20 11.44 6.58 20.13
N PHE A 21 11.27 5.29 19.89
CA PHE A 21 11.10 4.71 18.56
C PHE A 21 10.15 5.60 17.75
N LYS A 22 10.72 6.36 16.82
CA LYS A 22 10.00 7.32 16.00
C LYS A 22 9.74 6.60 14.69
N LEU A 23 8.57 5.97 14.60
CA LEU A 23 8.07 5.34 13.40
C LEU A 23 7.99 6.40 12.29
N SER A 24 9.04 6.48 11.45
CA SER A 24 9.14 7.38 10.31
C SER A 24 9.69 6.59 9.13
N PHE A 25 9.07 6.75 7.97
CA PHE A 25 9.50 6.10 6.72
C PHE A 25 10.60 6.87 5.97
N ASP A 26 11.18 7.92 6.56
CA ASP A 26 12.27 8.71 5.95
C ASP A 26 13.55 7.92 5.66
N TYR A 27 13.67 6.68 6.15
CA TYR A 27 14.84 5.83 5.95
C TYR A 27 15.01 5.31 4.50
N PHE A 28 13.94 5.22 3.70
CA PHE A 28 14.02 4.75 2.33
C PHE A 28 13.95 5.89 1.31
N ASN A 29 14.96 5.99 0.42
CA ASN A 29 14.85 6.79 -0.80
C ASN A 29 13.72 6.21 -1.70
N GLU A 30 13.01 7.05 -2.47
CA GLU A 30 11.90 6.70 -3.37
C GLU A 30 12.21 5.46 -4.22
N SER A 31 13.35 5.44 -4.91
CA SER A 31 13.75 4.29 -5.72
C SER A 31 14.06 3.04 -4.90
N ARG A 32 14.56 3.18 -3.67
CA ARG A 32 14.88 2.03 -2.80
C ARG A 32 13.61 1.40 -2.26
N LEU A 33 12.61 2.22 -1.90
CA LEU A 33 11.30 1.75 -1.49
C LEU A 33 10.63 0.97 -2.63
N GLY A 34 10.65 1.50 -3.85
CA GLY A 34 10.07 0.83 -5.01
C GLY A 34 10.72 -0.53 -5.32
N ILE A 35 12.06 -0.60 -5.31
CA ILE A 35 12.78 -1.87 -5.53
C ILE A 35 12.46 -2.88 -4.41
N PHE A 36 12.49 -2.43 -3.15
CA PHE A 36 12.16 -3.28 -2.01
C PHE A 36 10.74 -3.82 -2.10
N ALA A 37 9.76 -2.96 -2.39
CA ALA A 37 8.37 -3.36 -2.52
C ALA A 37 8.12 -4.26 -3.72
N LEU A 38 8.82 -4.05 -4.84
CA LEU A 38 8.76 -4.92 -6.00
C LEU A 38 9.26 -6.33 -5.66
N ILE A 39 10.43 -6.44 -5.01
CA ILE A 39 11.01 -7.75 -4.65
C ILE A 39 10.10 -8.49 -3.68
N ILE A 40 9.66 -7.84 -2.60
CA ILE A 40 8.77 -8.47 -1.61
C ILE A 40 7.42 -8.80 -2.23
N GLY A 41 6.85 -7.88 -3.03
CA GLY A 41 5.58 -8.09 -3.72
C GLY A 41 5.64 -9.29 -4.66
N ILE A 42 6.71 -9.41 -5.47
CA ILE A 42 6.93 -10.57 -6.34
C ILE A 42 7.06 -11.85 -5.53
N LEU A 43 7.91 -11.87 -4.49
CA LEU A 43 8.11 -13.06 -3.66
C LEU A 43 6.79 -13.51 -3.03
N VAL A 44 6.01 -12.60 -2.47
CA VAL A 44 4.71 -12.94 -1.88
C VAL A 44 3.71 -13.37 -2.95
N ALA A 45 3.72 -12.74 -4.13
CA ALA A 45 2.82 -13.08 -5.21
C ALA A 45 3.10 -14.45 -5.82
N ILE A 46 4.35 -14.90 -5.98
CA ILE A 46 4.66 -16.20 -6.60
C ILE A 46 4.41 -17.40 -5.68
N PHE A 47 4.31 -17.20 -4.36
CA PHE A 47 4.06 -18.24 -3.38
C PHE A 47 2.63 -18.13 -2.80
N PRO A 48 1.59 -18.57 -3.52
CA PRO A 48 0.20 -18.43 -3.06
C PRO A 48 -0.10 -19.20 -1.76
N GLY A 49 0.63 -20.28 -1.50
CA GLY A 49 0.51 -21.10 -0.29
C GLY A 49 1.01 -20.45 1.01
N LEU A 50 1.58 -19.24 0.95
CA LEU A 50 1.97 -18.51 2.16
C LEU A 50 0.74 -18.24 3.05
N PRO A 51 0.89 -18.26 4.39
CA PRO A 51 -0.15 -17.86 5.32
C PRO A 51 -0.71 -16.47 5.00
N ALA A 52 -2.03 -16.29 5.13
CA ALA A 52 -2.74 -15.07 4.75
C ALA A 52 -2.18 -13.81 5.45
N PHE A 53 -1.79 -13.91 6.73
CA PHE A 53 -1.20 -12.80 7.47
C PHE A 53 0.17 -12.36 6.94
N ILE A 54 1.00 -13.29 6.42
CA ILE A 54 2.29 -12.95 5.80
C ILE A 54 2.03 -12.24 4.47
N LYS A 55 1.07 -12.74 3.70
CA LYS A 55 0.66 -12.11 2.44
C LYS A 55 0.16 -10.69 2.65
N ALA A 56 -0.58 -10.44 3.73
CA ALA A 56 -1.05 -9.11 4.08
C ALA A 56 0.07 -8.11 4.39
N ILE A 57 1.19 -8.57 4.97
CA ILE A 57 2.38 -7.71 5.15
C ILE A 57 2.97 -7.34 3.78
N GLY A 58 3.06 -8.31 2.85
CA GLY A 58 3.49 -8.05 1.47
C GLY A 58 2.57 -7.05 0.76
N MET A 59 1.25 -7.24 0.88
CA MET A 59 0.23 -6.33 0.35
C MET A 59 0.42 -4.90 0.89
N MET A 60 0.62 -4.72 2.20
CA MET A 60 0.85 -3.39 2.79
C MET A 60 2.11 -2.72 2.22
N ILE A 61 3.18 -3.47 1.99
CA ILE A 61 4.41 -2.93 1.39
C ILE A 61 4.16 -2.47 -0.05
N VAL A 62 3.37 -3.23 -0.81
CA VAL A 62 2.96 -2.85 -2.18
C VAL A 62 2.03 -1.63 -2.17
N PHE A 63 1.11 -1.52 -1.20
CA PHE A 63 0.27 -0.33 -1.01
C PHE A 63 1.10 0.91 -0.75
N VAL A 64 2.10 0.80 0.13
CA VAL A 64 3.04 1.89 0.45
C VAL A 64 3.79 2.35 -0.80
N TRP A 65 4.19 1.42 -1.66
CA TRP A 65 4.82 1.74 -2.94
C TRP A 65 3.85 2.42 -3.91
N GLY A 66 2.61 1.92 -4.02
CA GLY A 66 1.55 2.56 -4.79
C GLY A 66 1.28 3.99 -4.32
N ALA A 67 1.16 4.20 -3.01
CA ALA A 67 0.94 5.51 -2.40
C ALA A 67 2.10 6.48 -2.64
N ASP A 68 3.36 6.01 -2.54
CA ASP A 68 4.53 6.83 -2.88
C ASP A 68 4.56 7.18 -4.38
N SER A 69 4.09 6.27 -5.24
CA SER A 69 3.97 6.52 -6.67
C SER A 69 2.86 7.51 -7.02
N VAL A 70 1.70 7.44 -6.34
CA VAL A 70 0.66 8.47 -6.47
C VAL A 70 1.21 9.82 -6.04
N ARG A 71 1.86 9.89 -4.89
CA ARG A 71 2.43 11.12 -4.31
C ARG A 71 3.36 11.86 -5.25
N LYS A 72 4.36 11.17 -5.80
CA LYS A 72 5.36 11.79 -6.69
C LYS A 72 4.74 12.28 -8.01
N THR A 73 3.69 11.63 -8.49
CA THR A 73 3.01 11.99 -9.74
C THR A 73 1.98 13.11 -9.50
N ALA A 74 1.25 13.05 -8.39
CA ALA A 74 0.16 13.96 -8.06
C ALA A 74 0.60 15.33 -7.53
N ARG A 75 1.82 15.43 -6.96
CA ARG A 75 2.38 16.69 -6.42
C ARG A 75 2.47 17.83 -7.44
N TYR A 76 2.43 17.51 -8.72
CA TYR A 76 2.48 18.48 -9.82
C TYR A 76 1.12 19.15 -10.12
N GLY A 77 0.14 19.03 -9.21
CA GLY A 77 -1.11 19.78 -9.31
C GLY A 77 -2.15 19.13 -10.21
N LEU A 78 -2.31 17.80 -10.10
CA LEU A 78 -3.26 17.03 -10.91
C LEU A 78 -4.76 17.34 -10.64
N GLY A 79 -5.08 18.05 -9.55
CA GLY A 79 -6.46 18.35 -9.17
C GLY A 79 -7.32 17.08 -9.08
N THR A 80 -8.37 17.00 -9.89
CA THR A 80 -9.27 15.83 -10.00
C THR A 80 -8.61 14.60 -10.61
N GLY A 81 -7.41 14.72 -11.19
CA GLY A 81 -6.65 13.60 -11.76
C GLY A 81 -6.11 12.64 -10.71
N VAL A 82 -6.06 13.02 -9.43
CA VAL A 82 -5.49 12.15 -8.37
C VAL A 82 -6.37 10.93 -8.08
N PRO A 83 -7.69 11.05 -7.83
CA PRO A 83 -8.58 9.90 -7.82
C PRO A 83 -8.48 9.05 -9.08
N SER A 84 -8.42 9.68 -10.26
CA SER A 84 -8.36 8.99 -11.56
C SER A 84 -7.13 8.10 -11.70
N ILE A 85 -5.95 8.57 -11.28
CA ILE A 85 -4.71 7.77 -11.32
C ILE A 85 -4.81 6.55 -10.39
N GLY A 86 -5.39 6.70 -9.21
CA GLY A 86 -5.60 5.58 -8.28
C GLY A 86 -6.56 4.52 -8.82
N VAL A 87 -7.69 4.96 -9.37
CA VAL A 87 -8.68 4.08 -10.03
C VAL A 87 -8.07 3.39 -11.25
N LEU A 88 -7.25 4.11 -12.02
CA LEU A 88 -6.53 3.56 -13.16
C LEU A 88 -5.49 2.52 -12.73
N ALA A 89 -4.75 2.76 -11.64
CA ALA A 89 -3.81 1.79 -11.08
C ALA A 89 -4.53 0.48 -10.68
N MET A 90 -5.73 0.57 -10.12
CA MET A 90 -6.55 -0.60 -9.82
C MET A 90 -7.16 -1.26 -11.05
N GLY A 91 -7.51 -0.48 -12.09
CA GLY A 91 -7.92 -1.01 -13.39
C GLY A 91 -6.81 -1.84 -14.04
N PHE A 92 -5.58 -1.32 -14.04
CA PHE A 92 -4.39 -2.09 -14.38
C PHE A 92 -4.26 -3.32 -13.50
N GLY A 93 -4.45 -3.16 -12.19
CA GLY A 93 -4.33 -4.26 -11.23
C GLY A 93 -5.24 -5.44 -11.52
N ILE A 94 -6.53 -5.20 -11.80
CA ILE A 94 -7.50 -6.26 -12.14
C ILE A 94 -7.12 -6.94 -13.46
N ILE A 95 -6.84 -6.16 -14.51
CA ILE A 95 -6.51 -6.71 -15.83
C ILE A 95 -5.21 -7.53 -15.74
N GLY A 96 -4.20 -7.02 -15.04
CA GLY A 96 -2.93 -7.69 -14.82
C GLY A 96 -3.07 -8.95 -13.99
N ALA A 97 -3.87 -8.92 -12.92
CA ALA A 97 -4.10 -10.10 -12.09
C ALA A 97 -4.83 -11.21 -12.85
N ILE A 98 -5.90 -10.88 -13.58
CA ILE A 98 -6.64 -11.86 -14.40
C ILE A 98 -5.73 -12.44 -15.48
N THR A 99 -4.95 -11.61 -16.17
CA THR A 99 -4.00 -12.08 -17.19
C THR A 99 -2.92 -12.97 -16.56
N GLY A 100 -2.35 -12.56 -15.43
CA GLY A 100 -1.36 -13.33 -14.70
C GLY A 100 -1.90 -14.69 -14.22
N ILE A 101 -3.13 -14.73 -13.73
CA ILE A 101 -3.81 -15.97 -13.31
C ILE A 101 -4.09 -16.87 -14.52
N ALA A 102 -4.54 -16.30 -15.65
CA ALA A 102 -4.76 -17.04 -16.88
C ALA A 102 -3.47 -17.71 -17.38
N VAL A 103 -2.33 -16.99 -17.33
CA VAL A 103 -1.02 -17.54 -17.70
C VAL A 103 -0.53 -18.56 -16.65
N ALA A 104 -0.74 -18.31 -15.36
CA ALA A 104 -0.40 -19.24 -14.28
C ALA A 104 -1.19 -20.56 -14.42
N SER A 105 -2.44 -20.51 -14.88
CA SER A 105 -3.29 -21.69 -15.09
C SER A 105 -2.86 -22.56 -16.29
N LEU A 106 -1.90 -22.12 -17.11
CA LEU A 106 -1.31 -22.94 -18.17
C LEU A 106 -0.27 -23.90 -17.55
N SER A 107 -0.06 -25.08 -18.15
CA SER A 107 0.80 -26.15 -17.60
C SER A 107 2.28 -25.77 -17.37
N PHE A 108 2.74 -24.62 -17.89
CA PHE A 108 4.09 -24.08 -17.66
C PHE A 108 4.13 -22.89 -16.68
N GLY A 109 2.95 -22.44 -16.20
CA GLY A 109 2.78 -21.26 -15.37
C GLY A 109 2.92 -21.52 -13.86
N THR A 110 2.78 -22.78 -13.45
CA THR A 110 2.91 -23.26 -12.07
C THR A 110 3.90 -24.40 -12.00
N LEU A 111 4.85 -24.32 -11.07
CA LEU A 111 5.77 -25.40 -10.74
C LEU A 111 5.40 -25.95 -9.36
N GLU A 112 5.04 -27.23 -9.29
CA GLU A 112 4.92 -27.94 -8.03
C GLU A 112 6.31 -28.42 -7.60
N VAL A 113 6.81 -27.89 -6.48
CA VAL A 113 8.10 -28.28 -5.91
C VAL A 113 7.89 -29.39 -4.89
N LEU A 114 8.87 -30.31 -4.80
CA LEU A 114 8.88 -31.43 -3.86
C LEU A 114 8.51 -30.95 -2.44
N GLY A 115 7.40 -31.45 -1.91
CA GLY A 115 6.82 -30.98 -0.63
C GLY A 115 5.47 -30.27 -0.74
N GLY A 116 4.86 -30.21 -1.93
CA GLY A 116 3.51 -29.66 -2.12
C GLY A 116 3.47 -28.12 -2.13
N VAL A 117 4.62 -27.48 -2.35
CA VAL A 117 4.72 -26.01 -2.46
C VAL A 117 4.58 -25.62 -3.93
N GLU A 118 3.50 -24.90 -4.23
CA GLU A 118 3.22 -24.38 -5.57
C GLU A 118 3.93 -23.02 -5.77
N ILE A 119 4.65 -22.89 -6.89
CA ILE A 119 5.26 -21.63 -7.33
C ILE A 119 4.63 -21.19 -8.64
N ALA A 120 3.91 -20.07 -8.61
CA ALA A 120 3.14 -19.56 -9.73
C ALA A 120 3.91 -18.45 -10.48
N PHE A 121 4.97 -18.79 -11.21
CA PHE A 121 5.74 -17.80 -12.00
C PHE A 121 4.89 -17.12 -13.09
N GLY A 122 3.84 -17.79 -13.58
CA GLY A 122 2.95 -17.26 -14.62
C GLY A 122 2.27 -15.94 -14.23
N VAL A 123 2.08 -15.67 -12.93
CA VAL A 123 1.47 -14.40 -12.47
C VAL A 123 2.33 -13.18 -12.82
N LEU A 124 3.65 -13.36 -12.98
CA LEU A 124 4.57 -12.30 -13.35
C LEU A 124 4.39 -11.81 -14.78
N ALA A 125 3.80 -12.63 -15.66
CA ALA A 125 3.44 -12.19 -17.01
C ALA A 125 2.43 -11.03 -16.97
N GLY A 126 1.47 -11.08 -16.03
CA GLY A 126 0.53 -10.00 -15.77
C GLY A 126 1.25 -8.74 -15.28
N VAL A 127 2.16 -8.88 -14.32
CA VAL A 127 2.94 -7.75 -13.79
C VAL A 127 3.78 -7.09 -14.90
N ALA A 128 4.45 -7.88 -15.72
CA ALA A 128 5.28 -7.38 -16.83
C ALA A 128 4.44 -6.68 -17.90
N LEU A 129 3.30 -7.26 -18.28
CA LEU A 129 2.38 -6.66 -19.24
C LEU A 129 1.88 -5.29 -18.75
N LEU A 130 1.48 -5.19 -17.48
CA LEU A 130 0.93 -3.96 -16.93
C LEU A 130 2.01 -2.93 -16.58
N ALA A 131 3.26 -3.36 -16.34
CA ALA A 131 4.40 -2.46 -16.31
C ALA A 131 4.60 -1.76 -17.67
N LEU A 132 4.54 -2.55 -18.76
CA LEU A 132 4.65 -2.04 -20.12
C LEU A 132 3.47 -1.11 -20.47
N LEU A 133 2.23 -1.52 -20.17
CA LEU A 133 1.06 -0.67 -20.43
C LEU A 133 1.09 0.62 -19.60
N GLY A 134 1.55 0.55 -18.35
CA GLY A 134 1.79 1.75 -17.53
C GLY A 134 2.84 2.68 -18.14
N PHE A 135 3.93 2.12 -18.67
CA PHE A 135 4.96 2.90 -19.38
C PHE A 135 4.40 3.58 -20.63
N VAL A 136 3.67 2.83 -21.45
CA VAL A 136 3.02 3.37 -22.67
C VAL A 136 2.02 4.45 -22.30
N SER A 137 1.15 4.21 -21.30
CA SER A 137 0.17 5.18 -20.82
C SER A 137 0.82 6.47 -20.34
N GLY A 138 1.91 6.38 -19.56
CA GLY A 138 2.65 7.54 -19.11
C GLY A 138 3.32 8.33 -20.24
N ASN A 139 3.91 7.64 -21.22
CA ASN A 139 4.47 8.29 -22.42
C ASN A 139 3.41 8.99 -23.27
N LEU A 140 2.22 8.39 -23.43
CA LEU A 140 1.12 9.02 -24.15
C LEU A 140 0.62 10.26 -23.41
N ALA A 141 0.53 10.20 -22.08
CA ALA A 141 0.09 11.34 -21.26
C ALA A 141 1.10 12.50 -21.25
N ASN A 142 2.40 12.20 -21.22
CA ASN A 142 3.45 13.21 -21.25
C ASN A 142 3.83 13.67 -22.66
N GLY A 143 3.53 12.88 -23.69
CA GLY A 143 3.90 13.19 -25.06
C GLY A 143 3.22 14.46 -25.57
N ASP A 144 3.99 15.31 -26.24
CA ASP A 144 3.51 16.55 -26.86
C ASP A 144 2.39 16.32 -27.89
N LYS A 145 2.29 15.08 -28.41
CA LYS A 145 1.37 14.70 -29.48
C LYS A 145 -0.06 14.41 -29.01
N PHE A 146 -0.28 14.13 -27.72
CA PHE A 146 -1.59 13.69 -27.22
C PHE A 146 -2.12 14.61 -26.12
N ILE A 147 -1.63 14.48 -24.88
CA ILE A 147 -2.19 15.19 -23.71
C ILE A 147 -1.25 16.31 -23.24
N ASN A 148 0.05 16.16 -23.45
CA ASN A 148 1.08 17.15 -23.12
C ASN A 148 1.03 17.64 -21.66
N MET A 149 0.92 16.70 -20.70
CA MET A 149 0.88 17.04 -19.27
C MET A 149 2.21 17.57 -18.72
N LYS A 150 3.33 17.27 -19.37
CA LYS A 150 4.71 17.69 -19.00
C LYS A 150 5.06 17.42 -17.54
N ILE A 151 4.61 16.29 -16.97
CA ILE A 151 4.88 15.93 -15.59
C ILE A 151 6.21 15.16 -15.52
N PRO A 152 7.22 15.65 -14.79
CA PRO A 152 8.50 14.95 -14.68
C PRO A 152 8.34 13.55 -14.09
N GLY A 153 8.76 12.52 -14.85
CA GLY A 153 8.77 11.13 -14.41
C GLY A 153 7.38 10.48 -14.33
N LEU A 154 6.38 11.01 -15.06
CA LEU A 154 5.05 10.40 -15.17
C LEU A 154 5.13 8.98 -15.73
N GLU A 155 6.00 8.73 -16.71
CA GLU A 155 6.22 7.42 -17.31
C GLU A 155 6.56 6.39 -16.23
N ARG A 156 7.54 6.75 -15.39
CA ARG A 156 7.95 5.92 -14.26
C ARG A 156 6.83 5.77 -13.23
N GLY A 157 6.12 6.86 -12.90
CA GLY A 157 5.00 6.80 -11.97
C GLY A 157 3.90 5.83 -12.41
N MET A 158 3.53 5.89 -13.69
CA MET A 158 2.49 5.04 -14.27
C MET A 158 2.95 3.58 -14.39
N THR A 159 4.21 3.31 -14.73
CA THR A 159 4.79 1.96 -14.70
C THR A 159 4.77 1.37 -13.30
N GLU A 160 5.20 2.13 -12.30
CA GLU A 160 5.19 1.69 -10.90
C GLU A 160 3.77 1.45 -10.39
N LEU A 161 2.80 2.25 -10.79
CA LEU A 161 1.38 2.04 -10.45
C LEU A 161 0.78 0.81 -11.12
N GLY A 162 1.12 0.55 -12.39
CA GLY A 162 0.69 -0.67 -13.08
C GLY A 162 1.22 -1.93 -12.39
N MET A 163 2.49 -1.92 -11.97
CA MET A 163 3.08 -3.02 -11.22
C MET A 163 2.49 -3.15 -9.81
N ALA A 164 2.44 -2.06 -9.05
CA ALA A 164 1.93 -2.07 -7.67
C ALA A 164 0.46 -2.47 -7.63
N GLY A 165 -0.38 -1.94 -8.52
CA GLY A 165 -1.79 -2.32 -8.63
C GLY A 165 -1.95 -3.80 -8.96
N THR A 166 -1.14 -4.34 -9.88
CA THR A 166 -1.21 -5.77 -10.27
C THR A 166 -0.76 -6.68 -9.13
N LEU A 167 0.35 -6.35 -8.46
CA LEU A 167 0.84 -7.12 -7.32
C LEU A 167 -0.12 -7.08 -6.15
N ALA A 168 -0.73 -5.91 -5.87
CA ALA A 168 -1.74 -5.79 -4.83
C ALA A 168 -2.91 -6.75 -5.08
N VAL A 169 -3.53 -6.67 -6.27
CA VAL A 169 -4.70 -7.52 -6.60
C VAL A 169 -4.32 -9.00 -6.61
N LEU A 170 -3.15 -9.38 -7.12
CA LEU A 170 -2.67 -10.77 -7.09
C LEU A 170 -2.54 -11.28 -5.64
N ILE A 171 -1.88 -10.51 -4.77
CA ILE A 171 -1.68 -10.88 -3.36
C ILE A 171 -3.03 -10.97 -2.65
N GLU A 172 -3.96 -10.06 -2.92
CA GLU A 172 -5.31 -10.06 -2.33
C GLU A 172 -6.15 -11.25 -2.79
N ILE A 173 -6.14 -11.59 -4.08
CA ILE A 173 -6.78 -12.81 -4.61
C ILE A 173 -6.18 -14.03 -3.92
N SER A 174 -4.86 -14.08 -3.80
CA SER A 174 -4.17 -15.16 -3.11
C SER A 174 -4.52 -15.23 -1.63
N ILE A 175 -4.74 -14.11 -0.94
CA ILE A 175 -5.21 -14.09 0.45
C ILE A 175 -6.56 -14.79 0.58
N VAL A 176 -7.51 -14.49 -0.32
CA VAL A 176 -8.88 -15.01 -0.27
C VAL A 176 -8.97 -16.48 -0.70
N VAL A 177 -8.20 -16.88 -1.72
CA VAL A 177 -8.34 -18.20 -2.37
C VAL A 177 -7.21 -19.17 -1.99
N GLY A 178 -6.02 -18.65 -1.68
CA GLY A 178 -4.83 -19.46 -1.39
C GLY A 178 -4.16 -20.09 -2.62
N ALA A 179 -4.65 -19.84 -3.84
CA ALA A 179 -4.14 -20.39 -5.09
C ALA A 179 -4.49 -19.47 -6.28
N TYR A 180 -3.81 -19.66 -7.41
CA TYR A 180 -4.10 -18.97 -8.68
C TYR A 180 -4.75 -19.88 -9.72
N ASP A 181 -5.69 -20.71 -9.28
CA ASP A 181 -6.50 -21.55 -10.13
C ASP A 181 -7.78 -20.80 -10.54
N ALA A 182 -7.97 -20.59 -11.84
CA ALA A 182 -9.15 -19.91 -12.38
C ALA A 182 -10.48 -20.54 -11.90
N THR A 183 -10.52 -21.87 -11.70
CA THR A 183 -11.72 -22.57 -11.24
C THR A 183 -12.09 -22.24 -9.80
N LYS A 184 -11.12 -21.83 -8.98
CA LYS A 184 -11.33 -21.39 -7.59
C LYS A 184 -11.47 -19.88 -7.48
N VAL A 185 -10.73 -19.11 -8.30
CA VAL A 185 -10.75 -17.64 -8.27
C VAL A 185 -12.08 -17.09 -8.77
N LEU A 186 -12.64 -17.64 -9.85
CA LEU A 186 -13.91 -17.17 -10.40
C LEU A 186 -15.07 -17.20 -9.39
N PRO A 187 -15.41 -18.34 -8.76
CA PRO A 187 -16.52 -18.38 -7.81
C PRO A 187 -16.24 -17.65 -6.50
N ASN A 188 -14.99 -17.65 -6.01
CA ASN A 188 -14.66 -17.13 -4.67
C ASN A 188 -14.20 -15.67 -4.64
N VAL A 189 -13.93 -15.05 -5.80
CA VAL A 189 -13.50 -13.64 -5.85
C VAL A 189 -14.30 -12.82 -6.86
N ILE A 190 -14.53 -13.35 -8.06
CA ILE A 190 -15.14 -12.56 -9.14
C ILE A 190 -16.66 -12.60 -9.03
N ASN A 191 -17.26 -13.79 -9.02
CA ASN A 191 -18.71 -13.96 -9.07
C ASN A 191 -19.42 -13.53 -7.78
N ASN A 192 -18.74 -13.64 -6.64
CA ASN A 192 -19.29 -13.24 -5.33
C ASN A 192 -19.07 -11.74 -5.01
N GLY A 193 -18.44 -10.98 -5.91
CA GLY A 193 -18.26 -9.54 -5.76
C GLY A 193 -17.10 -9.10 -4.85
N VAL A 194 -16.32 -10.03 -4.28
CA VAL A 194 -15.14 -9.68 -3.47
C VAL A 194 -14.13 -8.86 -4.27
N ILE A 195 -14.04 -9.06 -5.58
CA ILE A 195 -13.20 -8.26 -6.48
C ILE A 195 -13.52 -6.76 -6.44
N ALA A 196 -14.79 -6.38 -6.24
CA ALA A 196 -15.17 -4.96 -6.12
C ALA A 196 -14.69 -4.36 -4.78
N VAL A 197 -14.67 -5.18 -3.73
CA VAL A 197 -14.13 -4.80 -2.42
C VAL A 197 -12.62 -4.63 -2.48
N ILE A 198 -11.92 -5.58 -3.12
CA ILE A 198 -10.48 -5.50 -3.43
C ILE A 198 -10.18 -4.22 -4.21
N PHE A 199 -10.97 -3.93 -5.25
CA PHE A 199 -10.79 -2.74 -6.07
C PHE A 199 -10.84 -1.45 -5.24
N ILE A 200 -11.89 -1.27 -4.44
CA ILE A 200 -12.10 0.00 -3.72
C ILE A 200 -11.12 0.16 -2.56
N ILE A 201 -10.82 -0.91 -1.82
CA ILE A 201 -9.94 -0.81 -0.65
C ILE A 201 -8.49 -0.57 -1.05
N SER A 202 -8.04 -1.21 -2.14
CA SER A 202 -6.70 -1.02 -2.68
C SER A 202 -6.54 0.32 -3.37
N ALA A 203 -7.60 0.80 -4.05
CA ALA A 203 -7.66 2.17 -4.51
C ALA A 203 -7.45 3.12 -3.32
N PHE A 204 -8.22 2.96 -2.24
CA PHE A 204 -8.08 3.79 -1.03
C PHE A 204 -6.69 3.69 -0.42
N ALA A 205 -6.10 2.50 -0.31
CA ALA A 205 -4.77 2.33 0.28
C ALA A 205 -3.67 3.05 -0.50
N MET A 206 -3.84 3.26 -1.82
CA MET A 206 -2.88 3.95 -2.67
C MET A 206 -3.20 5.45 -2.87
N LEU A 207 -4.46 5.85 -3.05
CA LEU A 207 -4.84 7.22 -3.43
C LEU A 207 -5.28 8.10 -2.25
N GLN A 208 -5.99 7.52 -1.27
CA GLN A 208 -6.55 8.28 -0.16
C GLN A 208 -5.47 8.90 0.74
N PRO A 209 -4.30 8.26 0.96
CA PRO A 209 -3.21 8.85 1.71
C PRO A 209 -2.80 10.22 1.19
N TYR A 210 -2.61 10.36 -0.13
CA TYR A 210 -2.21 11.64 -0.71
C TYR A 210 -3.28 12.71 -0.51
N ASN A 211 -4.54 12.38 -0.78
CA ASN A 211 -5.66 13.33 -0.67
C ASN A 211 -5.91 13.79 0.77
N THR A 212 -5.87 12.87 1.73
CA THR A 212 -6.12 13.18 3.15
C THR A 212 -4.92 13.86 3.79
N CYS A 213 -3.73 13.70 3.22
CA CYS A 213 -2.52 14.35 3.69
C CYS A 213 -2.28 15.72 3.04
N LEU A 214 -3.31 16.50 2.68
CA LEU A 214 -3.20 17.85 2.08
C LEU A 214 -2.68 17.89 0.63
N GLY A 215 -2.67 16.77 -0.08
CA GLY A 215 -2.33 16.72 -1.50
C GLY A 215 -0.93 17.25 -1.80
N ALA A 216 -0.83 18.40 -2.47
CA ALA A 216 0.47 18.97 -2.88
C ALA A 216 1.35 19.38 -1.68
N ASP A 217 0.74 19.74 -0.54
CA ASP A 217 1.43 20.08 0.72
C ASP A 217 1.60 18.86 1.64
N GLU A 218 1.52 17.65 1.08
CA GLU A 218 1.69 16.43 1.87
C GLU A 218 3.13 16.24 2.36
N ARG A 219 3.23 15.50 3.47
CA ARG A 219 4.52 14.98 3.93
C ARG A 219 4.54 13.48 3.78
N ARG A 220 5.55 13.02 3.04
CA ARG A 220 5.74 11.62 2.68
C ARG A 220 5.53 10.67 3.86
N GLY A 221 6.15 10.94 5.00
CA GLY A 221 6.00 10.12 6.20
C GLY A 221 4.54 9.93 6.63
N ARG A 222 3.72 10.99 6.57
CA ARG A 222 2.30 10.96 6.94
C ARG A 222 1.47 10.16 5.92
N THR A 223 1.75 10.34 4.63
CA THR A 223 1.13 9.59 3.54
C THR A 223 1.41 8.09 3.66
N LEU A 224 2.68 7.70 3.88
CA LEU A 224 3.02 6.28 3.98
C LEU A 224 2.44 5.64 5.26
N LEU A 225 2.38 6.37 6.38
CA LEU A 225 1.70 5.89 7.60
C LEU A 225 0.21 5.61 7.37
N MET A 226 -0.47 6.49 6.63
CA MET A 226 -1.89 6.32 6.30
C MET A 226 -2.12 5.15 5.33
N SER A 227 -1.22 4.93 4.37
CA SER A 227 -1.32 3.77 3.47
C SER A 227 -1.30 2.44 4.24
N ILE A 228 -0.44 2.32 5.26
CA ILE A 228 -0.36 1.13 6.11
C ILE A 228 -1.58 1.00 7.02
N GLU A 229 -2.10 2.11 7.54
CA GLU A 229 -3.32 2.12 8.33
C GLU A 229 -4.51 1.58 7.53
N ILE A 230 -4.70 2.04 6.29
CA ILE A 230 -5.72 1.50 5.38
C ILE A 230 -5.42 0.04 5.02
N GLY A 231 -4.13 -0.34 4.86
CA GLY A 231 -3.73 -1.74 4.68
C GLY A 231 -4.12 -2.65 5.85
N GLY A 232 -4.16 -2.11 7.08
CA GLY A 232 -4.73 -2.76 8.26
C GLY A 232 -6.24 -2.98 8.12
N ILE A 233 -6.97 -1.98 7.65
CA ILE A 233 -8.41 -2.10 7.34
C ILE A 233 -8.65 -3.13 6.23
N ALA A 234 -7.87 -3.09 5.15
CA ALA A 234 -7.94 -4.06 4.07
C ALA A 234 -7.72 -5.49 4.59
N SER A 235 -6.75 -5.67 5.49
CA SER A 235 -6.49 -6.96 6.14
C SER A 235 -7.69 -7.43 6.97
N ILE A 236 -8.39 -6.54 7.67
CA ILE A 236 -9.61 -6.91 8.40
C ILE A 236 -10.69 -7.39 7.42
N ILE A 237 -10.95 -6.64 6.36
CA ILE A 237 -11.99 -6.96 5.37
C ILE A 237 -11.67 -8.29 4.65
N LEU A 238 -10.44 -8.45 4.19
CA LEU A 238 -9.97 -9.68 3.56
C LEU A 238 -9.94 -10.86 4.55
N GLY A 239 -9.70 -10.60 5.84
CA GLY A 239 -9.78 -11.61 6.91
C GLY A 239 -11.18 -12.18 7.06
N ILE A 240 -12.22 -11.33 6.96
CA ILE A 240 -13.63 -11.77 6.95
C ILE A 240 -13.87 -12.65 5.72
N ALA A 241 -13.49 -12.18 4.53
CA ALA A 241 -13.67 -12.93 3.28
C ALA A 241 -12.96 -14.30 3.33
N THR A 242 -11.69 -14.31 3.76
CA THR A 242 -10.85 -15.51 3.86
C THR A 242 -11.38 -16.52 4.88
N THR A 243 -12.03 -16.05 5.95
CA THR A 243 -12.68 -16.94 6.93
C THR A 243 -13.80 -17.75 6.30
N VAL A 244 -14.52 -17.15 5.33
CA VAL A 244 -15.64 -17.77 4.62
C VAL A 244 -15.18 -18.61 3.42
N THR A 245 -14.19 -18.12 2.66
CA THR A 245 -13.77 -18.76 1.40
C THR A 245 -12.71 -19.83 1.57
N LEU A 246 -11.83 -19.70 2.58
CA LEU A 246 -10.68 -20.59 2.76
C LEU A 246 -10.75 -21.34 4.09
N SER A 247 -10.57 -20.63 5.21
CA SER A 247 -10.72 -21.18 6.57
C SER A 247 -10.57 -20.12 7.65
N ALA A 248 -11.15 -20.38 8.82
CA ALA A 248 -10.91 -19.58 10.02
C ALA A 248 -9.44 -19.58 10.46
N VAL A 249 -8.69 -20.66 10.20
CA VAL A 249 -7.26 -20.75 10.53
C VAL A 249 -6.43 -19.72 9.77
N GLN A 250 -6.83 -19.35 8.56
CA GLN A 250 -6.18 -18.30 7.76
C GLN A 250 -6.77 -16.92 8.03
N GLY A 251 -8.09 -16.83 8.16
CA GLY A 251 -8.80 -15.55 8.33
C GLY A 251 -8.60 -14.90 9.70
N VAL A 252 -8.64 -15.66 10.80
CA VAL A 252 -8.55 -15.11 12.16
C VAL A 252 -7.19 -14.45 12.44
N PRO A 253 -6.03 -15.06 12.11
CA PRO A 253 -4.74 -14.38 12.27
C PRO A 253 -4.64 -13.10 11.45
N LEU A 254 -5.24 -13.08 10.25
CA LEU A 254 -5.29 -11.91 9.39
C LEU A 254 -6.14 -10.78 10.00
N LEU A 255 -7.27 -11.11 10.62
CA LEU A 255 -8.10 -10.14 11.37
C LEU A 255 -7.32 -9.51 12.53
N VAL A 256 -6.61 -10.33 13.31
CA VAL A 256 -5.81 -9.88 14.45
C VAL A 256 -4.67 -8.97 13.98
N LEU A 257 -3.94 -9.37 12.93
CA LEU A 257 -2.91 -8.55 12.32
C LEU A 257 -3.48 -7.20 11.87
N GLY A 258 -4.59 -7.21 11.13
CA GLY A 258 -5.24 -6.00 10.62
C GLY A 258 -5.66 -5.05 11.73
N ALA A 259 -6.27 -5.56 12.80
CA ALA A 259 -6.68 -4.77 13.96
C ALA A 259 -5.47 -4.13 14.68
N VAL A 260 -4.39 -4.89 14.89
CA VAL A 260 -3.17 -4.39 15.53
C VAL A 260 -2.52 -3.30 14.68
N VAL A 261 -2.35 -3.56 13.37
CA VAL A 261 -1.78 -2.60 12.43
C VAL A 261 -2.61 -1.33 12.39
N TRP A 262 -3.93 -1.46 12.25
CA TRP A 262 -4.83 -0.32 12.22
C TRP A 262 -4.69 0.56 13.46
N VAL A 263 -4.78 -0.01 14.67
CA VAL A 263 -4.67 0.77 15.92
C VAL A 263 -3.31 1.45 16.07
N VAL A 264 -2.21 0.76 15.75
CA VAL A 264 -0.85 1.29 15.89
C VAL A 264 -0.61 2.43 14.90
N PHE A 265 -0.92 2.21 13.62
CA PHE A 265 -0.64 3.19 12.57
C PHE A 265 -1.64 4.35 12.57
N TYR A 266 -2.90 4.13 12.96
CA TYR A 266 -3.86 5.21 13.19
C TYR A 266 -3.38 6.17 14.28
N ARG A 267 -2.91 5.64 15.42
CA ARG A 267 -2.34 6.47 16.49
C ARG A 267 -1.10 7.23 16.04
N ALA A 268 -0.22 6.58 15.27
CA ALA A 268 0.98 7.22 14.73
C ALA A 268 0.62 8.34 13.74
N TYR A 269 -0.34 8.09 12.84
CA TYR A 269 -0.86 9.06 11.88
C TYR A 269 -1.49 10.27 12.60
N MET A 270 -2.39 10.04 13.55
CA MET A 270 -3.02 11.12 14.33
C MET A 270 -2.00 11.97 15.08
N LYS A 271 -0.97 11.34 15.66
CA LYS A 271 0.12 12.06 16.32
C LYS A 271 0.95 12.90 15.34
N ALA A 272 1.18 12.40 14.12
CA ALA A 272 1.86 13.17 13.07
C ALA A 272 1.01 14.39 12.67
N CYS A 273 -0.30 14.21 12.46
CA CYS A 273 -1.23 15.30 12.17
C CYS A 273 -1.24 16.37 13.27
N LEU A 274 -1.37 15.96 14.53
CA LEU A 274 -1.41 16.89 15.68
C LEU A 274 -0.10 17.65 15.87
N LYS A 275 1.04 17.03 15.57
CA LYS A 275 2.35 17.71 15.66
C LYS A 275 2.51 18.79 14.59
N GLU A 276 1.88 18.59 13.44
CA GLU A 276 1.99 19.47 12.27
C GLU A 276 0.88 20.50 12.19
N ALA A 277 -0.19 20.31 12.95
CA ALA A 277 -1.19 21.34 13.19
C ALA A 277 -0.49 22.57 13.81
N TYR A 278 -0.37 23.63 13.02
CA TYR A 278 0.03 24.94 13.53
C TYR A 278 -1.00 25.37 14.59
N ALA A 279 -0.53 25.93 15.72
CA ALA A 279 -1.43 26.52 16.69
C ALA A 279 -2.32 27.54 15.98
N VAL A 280 -3.63 27.34 15.99
CA VAL A 280 -4.58 28.33 15.48
C VAL A 280 -4.47 29.56 16.37
N LYS A 281 -3.52 30.45 16.06
CA LYS A 281 -3.54 31.81 16.60
C LYS A 281 -4.72 32.48 15.93
N GLY A 282 -5.74 32.81 16.73
CA GLY A 282 -6.83 33.66 16.25
C GLY A 282 -6.21 34.88 15.58
N THR A 283 -6.41 35.01 14.28
CA THR A 283 -5.80 36.08 13.47
C THR A 283 -6.40 37.46 13.78
N GLY A 284 -7.25 37.56 14.81
CA GLY A 284 -8.07 38.74 15.10
C GLY A 284 -9.05 39.10 13.98
N LEU A 285 -9.12 38.32 12.90
CA LEU A 285 -9.92 38.62 11.70
C LEU A 285 -11.39 38.24 11.84
N ILE A 286 -11.75 37.48 12.87
CA ILE A 286 -13.13 37.44 13.36
C ILE A 286 -13.13 38.31 14.61
N LYS A 287 -13.56 39.57 14.44
CA LYS A 287 -14.00 40.38 15.58
C LYS A 287 -15.00 39.51 16.35
N THR A 288 -14.69 39.27 17.61
CA THR A 288 -15.65 38.96 18.65
C THR A 288 -16.98 39.63 18.30
N LEU A 289 -17.99 38.82 17.94
CA LEU A 289 -19.36 39.27 18.08
C LEU A 289 -19.51 39.56 19.57
N GLY A 290 -19.52 40.85 19.90
CA GLY A 290 -19.81 41.31 21.24
C GLY A 290 -21.16 40.75 21.66
N GLY A 291 -21.13 40.05 22.80
CA GLY A 291 -22.26 39.61 23.59
C GLY A 291 -21.76 39.48 25.01
#